data_AF-A0A7S1CNR1-F1
#
_entry.id   AF-A0A7S1CNR1-F1
#
_cell.length_a   1.000
_cell.length_b   1.000
_cell.length_c   1.000
_cell.angle_alpha   90.00
_cell.angle_beta   90.00
_cell.angle_gamma   90.00
#
_symmetry.space_group_name_H-M   'P 1'
#
loop_
_entity.id
_entity.type
_entity.pdbx_description
1 polymer ?
#
loop_
_entity_poly.entity_id
_entity_poly.type
_entity_poly.pdbx_seq_one_letter_code
_entity_poly.pdbx_strand_id
1 'polypeptide(L)'
;GSGGRDISTTMDEGAGGGAPPPSGPPPGAEGAPRRRAPPSVGGGSNAVQINDEVCDKLSILDYQTDFCARKDQVPFARTYFAVPSSNAGMQFSDFLDLVIWLMRRCEHEFTTDKYDDPNTTTNKMMLELKSMGFDMDFPASKLKQAHGEAVVRVLSFLADQALALQGFHWAKPTYPEEEFAEEAEVDDDAEVVGDVDDELAGVEEEEVMYEEIVRGESKEADDDEHREALVATVDPLAWRTEMERVAPLLKTAGVASGGKEWRAHLEQTTHHERTINEVLPDAAGVLRKISSEVGDMLERLVSKEKYINSHFDHLADEYRGEQERLKAATEQYQENSQAVNALTSELSIVQDSLEEVKSHMDDRGNSMTDTSPLVRIKAALTKIKTDIKTMDLRIGVVGHTLMQAKMRSKPEGAEGPDTSRGDDDGEFFEEDDEFD
;
A
#
# COMPACT_ATOMS: atom_id res chain seq x y z
N GLY A 1 -46.04 48.66 16.89
CA GLY A 1 -46.44 50.06 16.66
C GLY A 1 -45.20 50.92 16.72
N SER A 2 -44.92 51.60 15.61
CA SER A 2 -44.04 52.75 15.35
C SER A 2 -42.83 53.06 16.24
N GLY A 3 -41.70 53.31 15.56
CA GLY A 3 -40.63 54.16 16.08
C GLY A 3 -39.34 54.14 15.26
N GLY A 4 -39.38 54.58 14.00
CA GLY A 4 -38.19 54.85 13.19
C GLY A 4 -37.60 56.24 13.44
N ARG A 5 -36.33 56.42 13.02
CA ARG A 5 -35.59 57.63 12.55
C ARG A 5 -34.12 57.23 12.47
N ASP A 6 -33.44 57.17 11.33
CA ASP A 6 -33.12 58.15 10.28
C ASP A 6 -31.64 58.62 10.35
N ILE A 7 -30.83 58.06 9.45
CA ILE A 7 -29.85 58.63 8.53
C ILE A 7 -29.14 59.98 8.87
N SER A 8 -27.79 59.97 8.92
CA SER A 8 -26.94 60.93 8.17
C SER A 8 -25.44 60.58 8.17
N THR A 9 -24.97 60.25 6.96
CA THR A 9 -23.74 60.61 6.24
C THR A 9 -22.66 61.46 6.94
N THR A 10 -21.41 60.97 6.88
CA THR A 10 -20.20 61.79 6.61
C THR A 10 -19.22 61.02 5.73
N MET A 11 -18.78 61.67 4.65
CA MET A 11 -17.73 61.27 3.70
C MET A 11 -16.34 61.28 4.36
N ASP A 12 -15.43 60.42 3.90
CA ASP A 12 -14.06 60.85 3.54
C ASP A 12 -13.39 59.83 2.58
N GLU A 13 -12.60 60.35 1.65
CA GLU A 13 -11.97 59.71 0.50
C GLU A 13 -10.64 59.01 0.85
N GLY A 14 -10.16 58.10 -0.02
CA GLY A 14 -8.71 57.91 -0.18
C GLY A 14 -8.20 56.50 -0.51
N ALA A 15 -7.82 56.32 -1.79
CA ALA A 15 -6.75 55.45 -2.34
C ALA A 15 -6.76 53.94 -2.00
N GLY A 16 -6.83 53.00 -2.95
CA GLY A 16 -6.06 52.94 -4.19
C GLY A 16 -4.85 52.00 -4.02
N GLY A 17 -4.99 50.71 -4.36
CA GLY A 17 -3.89 49.75 -4.32
C GLY A 17 -4.32 48.29 -4.34
N GLY A 18 -4.87 47.83 -5.47
CA GLY A 18 -5.15 46.41 -5.70
C GLY A 18 -3.86 45.61 -5.93
N ALA A 19 -3.61 44.61 -5.08
CA ALA A 19 -2.59 43.59 -5.30
C ALA A 19 -3.27 42.32 -5.86
N PRO A 20 -2.71 41.68 -6.92
CA PRO A 20 -3.32 40.52 -7.55
C PRO A 20 -3.14 39.24 -6.70
N PRO A 21 -4.03 38.24 -6.84
CA PRO A 21 -3.94 36.97 -6.12
C PRO A 21 -2.76 36.13 -6.62
N PRO A 22 -2.15 35.30 -5.76
CA PRO A 22 -1.00 34.47 -6.13
C PRO A 22 -1.40 33.40 -7.15
N SER A 23 -0.58 33.36 -8.22
CA SER A 23 -0.58 32.41 -9.31
C SER A 23 -0.56 30.94 -8.84
N GLY A 24 -1.44 30.13 -9.43
CA GLY A 24 -1.48 28.69 -9.24
C GLY A 24 -0.22 27.98 -9.78
N PRO A 25 0.05 26.75 -9.32
CA PRO A 25 1.25 26.00 -9.70
C PRO A 25 1.15 25.52 -11.17
N PRO A 26 2.31 25.35 -11.85
CA PRO A 26 2.34 24.94 -13.26
C PRO A 26 1.86 23.49 -13.46
N PRO A 27 1.28 23.17 -14.64
CA PRO A 27 0.78 21.83 -14.93
C PRO A 27 1.92 20.94 -15.42
N GLY A 28 2.17 19.82 -14.74
CA GLY A 28 3.12 18.81 -15.22
C GLY A 28 3.94 18.14 -14.12
N ALA A 29 3.27 17.38 -13.26
CA ALA A 29 3.89 16.28 -12.51
C ALA A 29 2.76 15.34 -12.08
N GLU A 30 2.54 14.30 -12.88
CA GLU A 30 1.61 13.22 -12.58
C GLU A 30 1.96 12.59 -11.23
N GLY A 31 0.99 12.56 -10.33
CA GLY A 31 1.15 12.05 -8.97
C GLY A 31 1.21 10.53 -8.93
N ALA A 32 2.30 9.99 -8.38
CA ALA A 32 2.29 8.67 -7.78
C ALA A 32 1.37 8.69 -6.54
N PRO A 33 0.49 7.69 -6.32
CA PRO A 33 -0.45 7.72 -5.21
C PRO A 33 0.30 7.58 -3.88
N ARG A 34 0.30 8.66 -3.10
CA ARG A 34 0.69 8.62 -1.68
C ARG A 34 -0.25 7.67 -0.94
N ARG A 35 0.26 6.52 -0.50
CA ARG A 35 -0.45 5.59 0.40
C ARG A 35 -0.88 6.36 1.66
N ARG A 36 -2.19 6.45 1.86
CA ARG A 36 -2.80 7.00 3.07
C ARG A 36 -2.58 6.00 4.21
N ALA A 37 -1.85 6.43 5.25
CA ALA A 37 -1.62 5.60 6.43
C ALA A 37 -2.94 5.37 7.21
N PRO A 38 -3.22 4.13 7.67
CA PRO A 38 -4.36 3.87 8.55
C PRO A 38 -4.14 4.46 9.95
N PRO A 39 -5.23 4.78 10.69
CA PRO A 39 -5.13 5.45 11.99
C PRO A 39 -4.55 4.54 13.07
N SER A 40 -3.74 5.18 13.93
CA SER A 40 -3.00 4.66 15.08
C SER A 40 -3.87 3.87 16.07
N VAL A 41 -3.45 2.63 16.37
CA VAL A 41 -3.89 1.84 17.53
C VAL A 41 -2.63 1.30 18.23
N GLY A 42 -2.45 1.66 19.52
CA GLY A 42 -1.60 0.94 20.50
C GLY A 42 -0.08 1.20 20.46
N GLY A 43 0.39 2.26 21.12
CA GLY A 43 1.81 2.69 21.15
C GLY A 43 2.81 1.84 21.95
N GLY A 44 2.45 0.63 22.40
CA GLY A 44 3.39 -0.29 23.07
C GLY A 44 3.80 -1.47 22.19
N SER A 45 2.82 -2.09 21.54
CA SER A 45 3.03 -3.25 20.66
C SER A 45 3.67 -2.86 19.34
N ASN A 46 3.42 -1.64 18.87
CA ASN A 46 3.90 -1.17 17.57
C ASN A 46 5.43 -0.99 17.55
N ALA A 47 6.04 -0.45 18.61
CA ALA A 47 7.49 -0.23 18.65
C ALA A 47 8.31 -1.54 18.61
N VAL A 48 7.82 -2.61 19.23
CA VAL A 48 8.46 -3.93 19.19
C VAL A 48 8.33 -4.56 17.81
N GLN A 49 7.14 -4.48 17.21
CA GLN A 49 6.89 -5.00 15.85
C GLN A 49 7.74 -4.28 14.80
N ILE A 50 7.78 -2.95 14.82
CA ILE A 50 8.63 -2.19 13.89
C ILE A 50 10.11 -2.52 14.15
N ASN A 51 10.52 -2.78 15.40
CA ASN A 51 11.92 -3.11 15.67
C ASN A 51 12.29 -4.50 15.15
N ASP A 52 11.35 -5.45 15.16
CA ASP A 52 11.54 -6.76 14.55
C ASP A 52 11.73 -6.64 13.03
N GLU A 53 10.86 -5.85 12.38
CA GLU A 53 11.00 -5.53 10.95
C GLU A 53 12.34 -4.83 10.64
N VAL A 54 12.79 -3.93 11.52
CA VAL A 54 14.10 -3.26 11.40
C VAL A 54 15.23 -4.28 11.52
N CYS A 55 15.18 -5.22 12.48
CA CYS A 55 16.17 -6.27 12.63
C CYS A 55 16.24 -7.18 11.39
N ASP A 56 15.11 -7.49 10.76
CA ASP A 56 15.05 -8.25 9.52
C ASP A 56 15.65 -7.45 8.35
N LYS A 57 15.30 -6.17 8.20
CA LYS A 57 15.92 -5.26 7.21
C LYS A 57 17.44 -5.12 7.39
N LEU A 58 17.90 -5.02 8.63
CA LEU A 58 19.34 -4.97 8.96
C LEU A 58 20.04 -6.28 8.59
N SER A 59 19.38 -7.42 8.80
CA SER A 59 19.92 -8.72 8.42
C SER A 59 20.06 -8.85 6.90
N ILE A 60 19.12 -8.29 6.13
CA ILE A 60 19.21 -8.21 4.66
C ILE A 60 20.36 -7.29 4.21
N LEU A 61 20.62 -6.21 4.96
CA LEU A 61 21.73 -5.28 4.72
C LEU A 61 23.11 -5.83 5.17
N ASP A 62 23.22 -7.13 5.45
CA ASP A 62 24.45 -7.80 5.92
C ASP A 62 25.06 -7.16 7.18
N TYR A 63 24.22 -6.62 8.07
CA TYR A 63 24.65 -5.97 9.31
C TYR A 63 25.57 -6.85 10.18
N GLN A 64 25.34 -8.16 10.19
CA GLN A 64 26.10 -9.11 11.03
C GLN A 64 27.56 -9.26 10.57
N THR A 65 27.82 -9.25 9.27
CA THR A 65 29.18 -9.39 8.73
C THR A 65 29.88 -8.04 8.65
N ASP A 66 29.15 -6.96 8.37
CA ASP A 66 29.74 -5.65 8.14
C ASP A 66 29.83 -4.78 9.40
N PHE A 67 28.82 -4.73 10.25
CA PHE A 67 28.82 -3.88 11.44
C PHE A 67 29.30 -4.63 12.68
N CYS A 68 28.69 -5.79 12.96
CA CYS A 68 29.01 -6.60 14.14
C CYS A 68 30.45 -7.10 14.13
N ALA A 69 30.96 -7.63 13.00
CA ALA A 69 32.32 -8.16 12.93
C ALA A 69 33.41 -7.07 13.05
N ARG A 70 33.16 -5.85 12.58
CA ARG A 70 34.11 -4.73 12.72
C ARG A 70 34.22 -4.19 14.13
N LYS A 71 33.17 -4.34 14.94
CA LYS A 71 33.10 -3.85 16.32
C LYS A 71 33.18 -4.93 17.40
N ASP A 72 33.32 -6.20 17.00
CA ASP A 72 33.27 -7.37 17.88
C ASP A 72 32.01 -7.36 18.78
N GLN A 73 30.88 -6.94 18.19
CA GLN A 73 29.59 -6.85 18.90
C GLN A 73 28.68 -8.01 18.50
N VAL A 74 28.03 -8.60 19.51
CA VAL A 74 26.96 -9.58 19.29
C VAL A 74 25.78 -8.90 18.58
N PRO A 75 25.11 -9.56 17.62
CA PRO A 75 23.91 -9.03 16.99
C PRO A 75 22.87 -8.55 18.01
N PHE A 76 22.30 -7.36 17.79
CA PHE A 76 21.32 -6.78 18.71
C PHE A 76 20.08 -7.68 18.83
N ALA A 77 19.56 -7.81 20.04
CA ALA A 77 18.31 -8.54 20.27
C ALA A 77 17.13 -7.83 19.56
N ARG A 78 16.13 -8.61 19.13
CA ARG A 78 14.92 -8.13 18.42
C ARG A 78 14.09 -7.08 19.18
N THR A 79 14.36 -6.86 20.46
CA THR A 79 13.69 -5.85 21.29
C THR A 79 14.62 -4.72 21.76
N TYR A 80 15.90 -4.74 21.37
CA TYR A 80 16.95 -3.93 21.98
C TYR A 80 16.71 -2.42 21.88
N PHE A 81 16.17 -1.90 20.78
CA PHE A 81 15.85 -0.46 20.64
C PHE A 81 14.37 -0.15 20.93
N ALA A 82 13.52 -1.16 21.10
CA ALA A 82 12.11 -0.97 21.43
C ALA A 82 11.89 -0.77 22.94
N VAL A 83 12.68 -1.44 23.78
CA VAL A 83 12.54 -1.46 25.24
C VAL A 83 13.74 -0.74 25.90
N PRO A 84 13.55 -0.04 27.03
CA PRO A 84 14.67 0.49 27.80
C PRO A 84 15.63 -0.63 28.24
N SER A 85 16.90 -0.51 27.85
CA SER A 85 17.98 -1.40 28.31
C SER A 85 18.45 -1.00 29.71
N SER A 86 19.04 -1.94 30.44
CA SER A 86 19.67 -1.67 31.75
C SER A 86 20.75 -0.58 31.68
N ASN A 87 21.37 -0.39 30.50
CA ASN A 87 22.42 0.59 30.26
C ASN A 87 22.01 1.62 29.20
N ALA A 88 21.25 2.65 29.58
CA ALA A 88 20.76 3.69 28.67
C ALA A 88 21.86 4.45 27.91
N GLY A 89 23.04 4.63 28.52
CA GLY A 89 24.17 5.31 27.88
C GLY A 89 24.81 4.47 26.76
N MET A 90 24.90 3.16 26.94
CA MET A 90 25.40 2.24 25.91
C MET A 90 24.40 2.15 24.75
N GLN A 91 23.11 2.03 25.07
CA GLN A 91 22.03 1.99 24.09
C GLN A 91 22.03 3.23 23.16
N PHE A 92 22.32 4.43 23.70
CA PHE A 92 22.46 5.64 22.88
C PHE A 92 23.71 5.62 21.99
N SER A 93 24.84 5.11 22.49
CA SER A 93 26.05 4.96 21.68
C SER A 93 25.84 3.98 20.54
N ASP A 94 25.26 2.81 20.84
CA ASP A 94 24.95 1.77 19.86
C ASP A 94 23.94 2.27 18.81
N PHE A 95 22.91 3.01 19.24
CA PHE A 95 21.95 3.63 18.33
C PHE A 95 22.62 4.65 17.41
N LEU A 96 23.45 5.55 17.95
CA LEU A 96 24.16 6.56 17.17
C LEU A 96 25.11 5.91 16.15
N ASP A 97 25.82 4.88 16.57
CA ASP A 97 26.70 4.10 15.73
C ASP A 97 25.97 3.40 14.58
N LEU A 98 24.80 2.82 14.87
CA LEU A 98 23.95 2.19 13.87
C LEU A 98 23.41 3.21 12.87
N VAL A 99 22.99 4.39 13.34
CA VAL A 99 22.55 5.49 12.46
C VAL A 99 23.69 5.96 11.56
N ILE A 100 24.91 6.15 12.09
CA ILE A 100 26.08 6.52 11.28
C ILE A 100 26.34 5.47 10.20
N TRP A 101 26.24 4.19 10.55
CA TRP A 101 26.43 3.11 9.60
C TRP A 101 25.36 3.10 8.50
N LEU A 102 24.08 3.26 8.85
CA LEU A 102 22.98 3.34 7.90
C LEU A 102 23.08 4.58 7.00
N MET A 103 23.43 5.75 7.56
CA MET A 103 23.60 6.97 6.76
C MET A 103 24.73 6.82 5.73
N ARG A 104 25.83 6.15 6.07
CA ARG A 104 26.89 5.81 5.11
C ARG A 104 26.39 4.88 3.99
N ARG A 105 25.49 3.95 4.29
CA ARG A 105 24.84 3.10 3.28
C ARG A 105 23.88 3.87 2.38
N CYS A 106 23.31 4.96 2.88
CA CYS A 106 22.50 5.90 2.10
C CYS A 106 23.31 6.94 1.32
N GLU A 107 24.64 6.78 1.19
CA GLU A 107 25.56 7.75 0.57
C GLU A 107 25.56 9.15 1.22
N HIS A 108 25.08 9.25 2.47
CA HIS A 108 25.08 10.49 3.26
C HIS A 108 26.21 10.46 4.30
N GLU A 109 27.10 11.45 4.24
CA GLU A 109 28.22 11.56 5.17
C GLU A 109 27.78 12.22 6.48
N PHE A 110 27.43 11.39 7.47
CA PHE A 110 27.17 11.84 8.84
C PHE A 110 28.36 11.52 9.75
N THR A 111 29.03 12.57 10.24
CA THR A 111 30.16 12.46 11.17
C THR A 111 29.83 13.15 12.49
N THR A 112 30.00 12.42 13.59
CA THR A 112 29.91 12.96 14.94
C THR A 112 31.30 13.26 15.48
N ASP A 113 31.45 14.37 16.21
CA ASP A 113 32.72 14.69 16.87
C ASP A 113 32.82 13.91 18.19
N LYS A 114 34.04 13.53 18.60
CA LYS A 114 34.32 12.79 19.84
C LYS A 114 33.95 13.57 21.11
N TYR A 115 33.73 14.89 20.98
CA TYR A 115 33.40 15.79 22.09
C TYR A 115 31.96 16.33 22.03
N ASP A 116 31.14 15.90 21.07
CA ASP A 116 29.74 16.34 21.01
C ASP A 116 28.95 15.74 22.17
N ASP A 117 28.19 16.58 22.90
CA ASP A 117 27.27 16.10 23.91
C ASP A 117 26.05 15.41 23.26
N PRO A 118 25.36 14.49 23.96
CA PRO A 118 24.22 13.75 23.41
C PRO A 118 23.10 14.63 22.82
N ASN A 119 22.94 15.88 23.26
CA ASN A 119 21.94 16.77 22.69
C ASN A 119 22.43 17.37 21.36
N THR A 120 23.71 17.76 21.27
CA THR A 120 24.30 18.26 20.03
C THR A 120 24.33 17.19 18.94
N THR A 121 24.71 15.95 19.26
CA THR A 121 24.64 14.83 18.31
C THR A 121 23.21 14.54 17.85
N THR A 122 22.23 14.53 18.78
CA THR A 122 20.82 14.34 18.44
C THR A 122 20.29 15.45 17.53
N ASN A 123 20.64 16.71 17.79
CA ASN A 123 20.22 17.84 16.96
C ASN A 123 20.85 17.82 15.57
N LYS A 124 22.14 17.45 15.46
CA LYS A 124 22.81 17.23 14.17
C LYS A 124 22.14 16.10 13.39
N MET A 125 21.85 14.97 14.04
CA MET A 125 21.15 13.84 13.44
C MET A 125 19.75 14.23 12.95
N MET A 126 18.99 15.02 13.72
CA MET A 126 17.69 15.53 13.29
C MET A 126 17.76 16.40 12.03
N LEU A 127 18.81 17.23 11.92
CA LEU A 127 19.00 18.08 10.75
C LEU A 127 19.26 17.24 9.48
N GLU A 128 20.07 16.18 9.60
CA GLU A 128 20.34 15.27 8.48
C GLU A 128 19.14 14.38 8.14
N LEU A 129 18.37 13.93 9.12
CA LEU A 129 17.12 13.21 8.84
C LEU A 129 16.13 14.09 8.07
N LYS A 130 16.07 15.38 8.40
CA LYS A 130 15.25 16.34 7.68
C LYS A 130 15.75 16.61 6.25
N SER A 131 17.06 16.60 6.02
CA SER A 131 17.63 16.75 4.66
C SER A 131 17.27 15.55 3.77
N MET A 132 17.17 14.35 4.35
CA MET A 132 16.72 13.11 3.69
C MET A 132 15.20 12.99 3.53
N GLY A 133 14.41 13.97 4.00
CA GLY A 133 12.96 13.98 3.82
C GLY A 133 12.17 13.16 4.84
N PHE A 134 12.76 12.81 5.99
CA PHE A 134 12.04 12.16 7.10
C PHE A 134 11.07 13.14 7.78
N ASP A 135 9.83 12.70 8.01
CA ASP A 135 8.83 13.50 8.72
C ASP A 135 9.02 13.41 10.23
N MET A 136 9.41 14.53 10.83
CA MET A 136 9.75 14.62 12.25
C MET A 136 8.54 15.07 13.07
N ASP A 137 7.76 14.12 13.59
CA ASP A 137 6.58 14.37 14.42
C ASP A 137 6.85 14.28 15.94
N PHE A 138 8.13 14.22 16.35
CA PHE A 138 8.53 14.09 17.75
C PHE A 138 9.68 15.04 18.15
N PRO A 139 9.80 15.41 19.44
CA PRO A 139 10.88 16.28 19.93
C PRO A 139 12.22 15.52 20.06
N ALA A 140 13.34 16.26 19.98
CA ALA A 140 14.71 15.75 20.14
C ALA A 140 14.93 14.94 21.43
N SER A 141 14.18 15.25 22.49
CA SER A 141 14.24 14.52 23.77
C SER A 141 13.88 13.03 23.65
N LYS A 142 13.10 12.64 22.64
CA LYS A 142 12.71 11.24 22.39
C LYS A 142 13.82 10.43 21.72
N LEU A 143 14.60 11.03 20.82
CA LEU A 143 15.77 10.38 20.23
C LEU A 143 16.90 10.20 21.24
N LYS A 144 17.06 11.17 22.15
CA LYS A 144 18.01 11.08 23.26
C LYS A 144 17.75 9.90 24.20
N GLN A 145 16.51 9.44 24.30
CA GLN A 145 16.16 8.29 25.14
C GLN A 145 16.75 6.98 24.60
N ALA A 146 17.13 6.93 23.31
CA ALA A 146 17.71 5.75 22.63
C ALA A 146 16.81 4.49 22.60
N HIS A 147 15.57 4.60 23.06
CA HIS A 147 14.58 3.54 22.99
C HIS A 147 13.18 4.08 22.69
N GLY A 148 12.35 3.22 22.12
CA GLY A 148 10.94 3.47 21.84
C GLY A 148 10.66 3.88 20.41
N GLU A 149 9.39 4.20 20.14
CA GLU A 149 8.84 4.34 18.79
C GLU A 149 9.59 5.33 17.89
N ALA A 150 10.00 6.49 18.42
CA ALA A 150 10.71 7.51 17.65
C ALA A 150 12.08 7.01 17.12
N VAL A 151 12.79 6.22 17.93
CA VAL A 151 14.11 5.67 17.59
C VAL A 151 13.98 4.59 16.52
N VAL A 152 13.02 3.68 16.72
CA VAL A 152 12.78 2.57 15.79
C VAL A 152 12.23 3.07 14.45
N ARG A 153 11.38 4.12 14.43
CA ARG A 153 10.92 4.74 13.19
C ARG A 153 12.05 5.37 12.38
N VAL A 154 13.02 6.00 13.03
CA VAL A 154 14.22 6.54 12.37
C VAL A 154 15.05 5.41 11.77
N LEU A 155 15.28 4.32 12.51
CA LEU A 155 16.02 3.16 11.99
C LEU A 155 15.30 2.51 10.81
N SER A 156 13.96 2.36 10.88
CA SER A 156 13.17 1.79 9.79
C SER A 156 13.25 2.62 8.52
N PHE A 157 13.12 3.95 8.63
CA PHE A 157 13.26 4.86 7.50
C PHE A 157 14.65 4.79 6.85
N LEU A 158 15.71 4.82 7.67
CA LEU A 158 17.08 4.74 7.16
C LEU A 158 17.37 3.37 6.52
N ALA A 159 16.85 2.28 7.10
CA ALA A 159 16.97 0.94 6.55
C ALA A 159 16.22 0.80 5.22
N ASP A 160 15.01 1.36 5.10
CA ASP A 160 14.24 1.36 3.85
C ASP A 160 14.94 2.16 2.74
N GLN A 161 15.52 3.31 3.09
CA GLN A 161 16.28 4.12 2.15
C GLN A 161 17.57 3.41 1.69
N ALA A 162 18.26 2.71 2.60
CA ALA A 162 19.43 1.92 2.27
C ALA A 162 19.09 0.72 1.37
N LEU A 163 17.99 0.01 1.66
CA LEU A 163 17.50 -1.11 0.84
C LEU A 163 17.05 -0.64 -0.55
N ALA A 164 16.40 0.52 -0.64
CA ALA A 164 15.99 1.10 -1.92
C ALA A 164 17.19 1.42 -2.83
N LEU A 165 18.29 1.92 -2.26
CA LEU A 165 19.53 2.17 -3.01
C LEU A 165 20.24 0.87 -3.45
N GLN A 166 20.11 -0.21 -2.69
CA GLN A 166 20.56 -1.53 -3.11
C GLN A 166 19.64 -2.20 -4.15
N GLY A 167 18.50 -1.57 -4.49
CA GLY A 167 17.52 -2.14 -5.43
C GLY A 167 16.74 -3.32 -4.85
N PHE A 168 16.72 -3.48 -3.53
CA PHE A 168 15.96 -4.54 -2.88
C PHE A 168 14.46 -4.21 -2.91
N HIS A 169 13.66 -5.18 -3.32
CA HIS A 169 12.20 -5.10 -3.26
C HIS A 169 11.67 -6.39 -2.64
N TRP A 170 10.66 -6.27 -1.79
CA TRP A 170 9.98 -7.43 -1.23
C TRP A 170 9.29 -8.19 -2.35
N ALA A 171 9.80 -9.39 -2.65
CA ALA A 171 9.16 -10.29 -3.60
C ALA A 171 7.77 -10.66 -3.05
N LYS A 172 6.74 -10.62 -3.90
CA LYS A 172 5.44 -11.16 -3.51
C LYS A 172 5.61 -12.66 -3.28
N PRO A 173 5.13 -13.21 -2.13
CA PRO A 173 5.10 -14.64 -1.94
C PRO A 173 4.40 -15.27 -3.13
N THR A 174 5.12 -16.10 -3.88
CA THR A 174 4.50 -16.92 -4.92
C THR A 174 3.95 -18.11 -4.18
N TYR A 175 2.68 -18.02 -3.79
CA TYR A 175 1.96 -19.20 -3.33
C TYR A 175 1.98 -20.17 -4.52
N PRO A 176 2.54 -21.38 -4.37
CA PRO A 176 2.21 -22.44 -5.30
C PRO A 176 0.69 -22.45 -5.42
N GLU A 177 0.15 -22.49 -6.64
CA GLU A 177 -1.24 -22.91 -6.79
C GLU A 177 -1.25 -24.32 -6.21
N GLU A 178 -1.66 -24.44 -4.94
CA GLU A 178 -2.26 -25.66 -4.46
C GLU A 178 -3.40 -25.88 -5.44
N GLU A 179 -3.19 -26.75 -6.42
CA GLU A 179 -4.25 -27.63 -6.89
C GLU A 179 -4.94 -28.03 -5.60
N PHE A 180 -6.11 -27.44 -5.35
CA PHE A 180 -7.04 -27.96 -4.38
C PHE A 180 -6.99 -29.45 -4.65
N ALA A 181 -6.39 -30.20 -3.73
CA ALA A 181 -6.59 -31.62 -3.69
C ALA A 181 -8.11 -31.72 -3.71
N GLU A 182 -8.67 -32.16 -4.85
CA GLU A 182 -10.04 -32.62 -4.91
C GLU A 182 -10.18 -33.44 -3.64
N GLU A 183 -11.06 -33.00 -2.73
CA GLU A 183 -11.35 -33.71 -1.50
C GLU A 183 -11.46 -35.18 -1.89
N ALA A 184 -10.44 -35.96 -1.56
CA ALA A 184 -10.50 -37.38 -1.75
C ALA A 184 -11.68 -37.79 -0.87
N GLU A 185 -12.76 -38.24 -1.51
CA GLU A 185 -13.92 -38.78 -0.82
C GLU A 185 -13.37 -39.71 0.27
N VAL A 186 -13.64 -39.35 1.52
CA VAL A 186 -13.23 -40.14 2.67
C VAL A 186 -13.99 -41.45 2.56
N ASP A 187 -13.31 -42.49 2.07
CA ASP A 187 -13.82 -43.85 2.05
C ASP A 187 -13.89 -44.33 3.50
N ASP A 188 -15.08 -44.22 4.10
CA ASP A 188 -15.40 -44.59 5.48
C ASP A 188 -15.18 -46.09 5.80
N ASP A 189 -14.73 -46.91 4.84
CA ASP A 189 -14.47 -48.35 5.01
C ASP A 189 -12.98 -48.75 4.91
N ALA A 190 -12.05 -47.79 4.79
CA ALA A 190 -10.62 -48.06 4.86
C ALA A 190 -10.13 -48.14 6.32
N GLU A 191 -10.33 -49.30 6.94
CA GLU A 191 -9.70 -49.65 8.22
C GLU A 191 -8.17 -49.54 8.08
N VAL A 192 -7.57 -48.49 8.66
CA VAL A 192 -6.12 -48.30 8.75
C VAL A 192 -5.58 -49.34 9.72
N VAL A 193 -5.26 -50.52 9.19
CA VAL A 193 -4.45 -51.53 9.88
C VAL A 193 -3.06 -50.94 10.05
N GLY A 194 -2.73 -50.60 11.29
CA GLY A 194 -1.40 -50.17 11.69
C GLY A 194 -0.39 -51.30 11.51
N ASP A 195 0.58 -51.05 10.65
CA ASP A 195 1.94 -51.59 10.77
C ASP A 195 2.86 -50.78 9.83
N VAL A 196 3.37 -49.66 10.32
CA VAL A 196 4.60 -49.07 9.77
C VAL A 196 5.66 -49.28 10.81
N ASP A 197 6.25 -50.47 10.64
CA ASP A 197 7.35 -51.02 11.38
C ASP A 197 8.60 -50.14 11.23
N ASP A 198 9.42 -50.27 12.25
CA ASP A 198 10.56 -49.46 12.62
C ASP A 198 11.76 -49.77 11.69
N GLU A 199 11.92 -49.03 10.60
CA GLU A 199 13.09 -49.13 9.70
C GLU A 199 13.90 -47.83 9.69
N LEU A 200 14.33 -47.38 10.88
CA LEU A 200 15.44 -46.43 10.99
C LEU A 200 16.76 -47.20 10.87
N ALA A 201 17.23 -47.31 9.63
CA ALA A 201 18.54 -47.83 9.27
C ALA A 201 19.65 -47.18 10.12
N GLY A 202 20.36 -48.02 10.88
CA GLY A 202 21.49 -47.65 11.70
C GLY A 202 22.60 -47.02 10.88
N VAL A 203 22.98 -45.80 11.28
CA VAL A 203 24.20 -45.13 10.82
C VAL A 203 25.37 -45.73 11.62
N GLU A 204 25.86 -46.89 11.18
CA GLU A 204 27.14 -47.46 11.62
C GLU A 204 28.23 -47.13 10.60
N GLU A 205 28.74 -45.90 10.63
CA GLU A 205 29.98 -45.53 9.92
C GLU A 205 30.89 -44.68 10.81
N GLU A 206 31.23 -45.17 12.01
CA GLU A 206 32.40 -44.64 12.75
C GLU A 206 33.04 -45.63 13.73
N GLU A 207 32.95 -46.95 13.49
CA GLU A 207 33.53 -47.96 14.38
C GLU A 207 34.40 -49.01 13.65
N VAL A 208 35.02 -48.63 12.52
CA VAL A 208 35.86 -49.55 11.70
C VAL A 208 37.37 -49.30 11.88
N MET A 209 37.78 -48.30 12.67
CA MET A 209 39.19 -47.88 12.80
C MET A 209 39.95 -48.46 14.00
N TYR A 210 39.30 -49.20 14.90
CA TYR A 210 39.93 -49.75 16.11
C TYR A 210 40.08 -51.29 16.13
N GLU A 211 39.53 -52.00 15.14
CA GLU A 211 39.61 -53.48 15.09
C GLU A 211 40.88 -54.02 14.40
N GLU A 212 41.62 -53.19 13.65
CA GLU A 212 42.77 -53.64 12.86
C GLU A 212 44.06 -53.82 13.69
N ILE A 213 44.13 -53.30 14.92
CA ILE A 213 45.31 -53.43 15.79
C ILE A 213 45.31 -54.74 16.60
N VAL A 214 44.18 -55.47 16.67
CA VAL A 214 44.06 -56.69 17.50
C VAL A 214 44.17 -57.99 16.67
N ARG A 215 44.29 -57.91 15.34
CA ARG A 215 44.49 -59.08 14.45
C ARG A 215 45.95 -59.38 14.08
N GLY A 216 46.90 -58.90 14.88
CA GLY A 216 48.30 -59.33 14.81
C GLY A 216 48.49 -60.74 15.38
N GLU A 217 48.32 -61.75 14.53
CA GLU A 217 48.89 -63.10 14.60
C GLU A 217 49.23 -63.66 16.00
N SER A 218 48.23 -64.18 16.72
CA SER A 218 48.46 -65.15 17.79
C SER A 218 48.78 -66.53 17.19
N LYS A 219 50.02 -66.73 16.76
CA LYS A 219 50.60 -68.08 16.64
C LYS A 219 51.00 -68.53 18.04
N GLU A 220 50.12 -69.29 18.68
CA GLU A 220 50.51 -70.20 19.76
C GLU A 220 51.40 -71.29 19.15
N ALA A 221 52.70 -71.04 19.13
CA ALA A 221 53.70 -72.08 19.02
C ALA A 221 54.03 -72.55 20.44
N ASP A 222 54.03 -73.86 20.64
CA ASP A 222 54.41 -74.53 21.89
C ASP A 222 55.71 -73.95 22.47
N ASP A 223 55.58 -73.15 23.52
CA ASP A 223 56.66 -72.51 24.28
C ASP A 223 57.25 -73.46 25.35
N ASP A 224 57.34 -74.76 25.05
CA ASP A 224 58.01 -75.75 25.91
C ASP A 224 59.51 -75.92 25.56
N GLU A 225 59.97 -75.31 24.45
CA GLU A 225 61.39 -75.23 24.06
C GLU A 225 62.10 -73.97 24.59
N HIS A 226 61.37 -73.07 25.28
CA HIS A 226 61.89 -71.79 25.81
C HIS A 226 62.18 -71.80 27.32
N ARG A 227 62.20 -72.99 27.92
CA ARG A 227 62.71 -73.24 29.28
C ARG A 227 64.05 -73.97 29.30
N GLU A 228 64.82 -73.92 28.22
CA GLU A 228 66.27 -74.06 28.38
C GLU A 228 66.74 -72.90 29.25
N ALA A 229 67.35 -73.22 30.40
CA ALA A 229 67.93 -72.23 31.28
C ALA A 229 68.74 -71.24 30.43
N LEU A 230 68.35 -69.96 30.42
CA LEU A 230 69.08 -68.88 29.76
C LEU A 230 70.49 -68.82 30.36
N VAL A 231 71.39 -69.67 29.85
CA VAL A 231 72.80 -69.63 30.20
C VAL A 231 73.31 -68.39 29.51
N ALA A 232 73.42 -67.31 30.28
CA ALA A 232 73.97 -66.06 29.81
C ALA A 232 75.33 -66.35 29.16
N THR A 233 75.37 -66.35 27.83
CA THR A 233 76.61 -66.45 27.04
C THR A 233 77.35 -65.10 27.04
N VAL A 234 77.04 -64.26 28.03
CA VAL A 234 77.55 -62.91 28.17
C VAL A 234 78.65 -62.95 29.21
N ASP A 235 79.85 -62.56 28.81
CA ASP A 235 80.97 -62.38 29.72
C ASP A 235 80.55 -61.45 30.89
N PRO A 236 80.64 -61.91 32.16
CA PRO A 236 80.21 -61.14 33.32
C PRO A 236 80.87 -59.76 33.42
N LEU A 237 82.09 -59.61 32.87
CA LEU A 237 82.82 -58.36 32.86
C LEU A 237 82.29 -57.40 31.79
N ALA A 238 82.08 -57.89 30.57
CA ALA A 238 81.44 -57.12 29.49
C ALA A 238 80.02 -56.66 29.86
N TRP A 239 79.24 -57.52 30.51
CA TRP A 239 77.91 -57.16 31.00
C TRP A 239 77.97 -56.05 32.05
N ARG A 240 78.90 -56.14 32.99
CA ARG A 240 79.06 -55.12 34.05
C ARG A 240 79.49 -53.78 33.47
N THR A 241 80.41 -53.76 32.50
CA THR A 241 80.80 -52.53 31.81
C THR A 241 79.65 -51.92 31.02
N GLU A 242 78.80 -52.75 30.42
CA GLU A 242 77.62 -52.27 29.70
C GLU A 242 76.55 -51.75 30.67
N MET A 243 76.35 -52.39 31.82
CA MET A 243 75.50 -51.87 32.89
C MET A 243 75.99 -50.54 33.43
N GLU A 244 77.29 -50.37 33.65
CA GLU A 244 77.87 -49.09 34.09
C GLU A 244 77.73 -47.99 33.02
N ARG A 245 77.79 -48.36 31.74
CA ARG A 245 77.57 -47.45 30.61
C ARG A 245 76.09 -47.04 30.45
N VAL A 246 75.16 -47.96 30.67
CA VAL A 246 73.70 -47.76 30.46
C VAL A 246 73.01 -47.20 31.71
N ALA A 247 73.55 -47.41 32.91
CA ALA A 247 73.05 -46.84 34.16
C ALA A 247 72.80 -45.31 34.14
N PRO A 248 73.72 -44.46 33.62
CA PRO A 248 73.44 -43.03 33.50
C PRO A 248 72.33 -42.71 32.50
N LEU A 249 72.20 -43.50 31.41
CA LEU A 249 71.15 -43.33 30.38
C LEU A 249 69.75 -43.67 30.92
N LEU A 250 69.65 -44.68 31.79
CA LEU A 250 68.41 -45.05 32.47
C LEU A 250 68.00 -44.02 33.55
N LYS A 251 68.98 -43.44 34.26
CA LYS A 251 68.72 -42.34 35.20
C LYS A 251 68.16 -41.11 34.49
N THR A 252 68.61 -40.82 33.27
CA THR A 252 68.05 -39.72 32.47
C THR A 252 66.70 -40.06 31.84
N ALA A 253 66.41 -41.34 31.59
CA ALA A 253 65.07 -41.77 31.12
C ALA A 253 63.98 -41.57 32.18
N GLY A 254 64.33 -41.59 33.48
CA GLY A 254 63.39 -41.28 34.57
C GLY A 254 63.10 -39.79 34.78
N VAL A 255 63.92 -38.89 34.23
CA VAL A 255 63.79 -37.42 34.44
C VAL A 255 63.39 -36.70 33.14
N ALA A 256 63.49 -37.36 31.99
CA ALA A 256 63.08 -36.82 30.68
C ALA A 256 61.65 -37.20 30.27
N SER A 257 60.79 -37.66 31.19
CA SER A 257 59.35 -37.73 30.95
C SER A 257 58.71 -36.38 31.29
N GLY A 258 59.13 -35.33 30.60
CA GLY A 258 58.38 -34.08 30.56
C GLY A 258 57.02 -34.34 29.90
N GLY A 259 55.96 -34.44 30.69
CA GLY A 259 54.58 -34.23 30.24
C GLY A 259 53.98 -35.28 29.28
N LYS A 260 54.49 -36.52 29.25
CA LYS A 260 53.89 -37.66 28.52
C LYS A 260 53.78 -38.89 29.42
N GLU A 261 53.25 -38.65 30.60
CA GLU A 261 52.92 -39.71 31.53
C GLU A 261 51.55 -40.23 31.12
N TRP A 262 51.49 -41.33 30.38
CA TRP A 262 50.25 -42.09 30.16
C TRP A 262 49.50 -42.34 31.48
N ARG A 263 50.23 -42.36 32.60
CA ARG A 263 49.68 -42.35 33.97
C ARG A 263 48.91 -41.09 34.31
N ALA A 264 49.44 -39.90 34.00
CA ALA A 264 48.73 -38.64 34.19
C ALA A 264 47.50 -38.56 33.28
N HIS A 265 47.59 -39.05 32.03
CA HIS A 265 46.41 -39.13 31.17
C HIS A 265 45.37 -40.13 31.68
N LEU A 266 45.78 -41.29 32.19
CA LEU A 266 44.86 -42.27 32.80
C LEU A 266 44.20 -41.71 34.07
N GLU A 267 44.96 -41.00 34.90
CA GLU A 267 44.43 -40.32 36.09
C GLU A 267 43.46 -39.19 35.71
N GLN A 268 43.74 -38.44 34.63
CA GLN A 268 42.83 -37.45 34.07
C GLN A 268 41.55 -38.10 33.51
N THR A 269 41.65 -39.19 32.76
CA THR A 269 40.49 -39.91 32.20
C THR A 269 39.60 -40.45 33.32
N THR A 270 40.17 -41.09 34.34
CA THR A 270 39.40 -41.60 35.49
C THR A 270 38.81 -40.48 36.34
N HIS A 271 39.45 -39.30 36.40
CA HIS A 271 38.88 -38.11 37.00
C HIS A 271 37.68 -37.58 36.21
N HIS A 272 37.81 -37.42 34.89
CA HIS A 272 36.72 -36.97 34.02
C HIS A 272 35.56 -37.97 33.99
N GLU A 273 35.83 -39.28 33.96
CA GLU A 273 34.80 -40.32 34.07
C GLU A 273 33.99 -40.19 35.37
N ARG A 274 34.66 -39.94 36.50
CA ARG A 274 33.98 -39.69 37.77
C ARG A 274 33.12 -38.42 37.71
N THR A 275 33.67 -37.32 37.20
CA THR A 275 32.93 -36.06 37.06
C THR A 275 31.73 -36.20 36.13
N ILE A 276 31.87 -36.94 35.03
CA ILE A 276 30.77 -37.23 34.10
C ILE A 276 29.70 -38.05 34.81
N ASN A 277 30.06 -39.12 35.52
CA ASN A 277 29.09 -39.93 36.27
C ASN A 277 28.37 -39.16 37.39
N GLU A 278 28.99 -38.13 37.95
CA GLU A 278 28.37 -37.25 38.95
C GLU A 278 27.41 -36.23 38.31
N VAL A 279 27.78 -35.61 37.18
CA VAL A 279 27.03 -34.50 36.57
C VAL A 279 25.97 -34.96 35.56
N LEU A 280 26.22 -36.06 34.83
CA LEU A 280 25.32 -36.58 33.79
C LEU A 280 23.90 -36.91 34.29
N PRO A 281 23.68 -37.57 35.45
CA PRO A 281 22.33 -37.88 35.90
C PRO A 281 21.53 -36.63 36.27
N ASP A 282 22.18 -35.60 36.82
CA ASP A 282 21.54 -34.32 37.16
C ASP A 282 21.19 -33.55 35.88
N ALA A 283 22.13 -33.42 34.94
CA ALA A 283 21.89 -32.79 33.64
C ALA A 283 20.79 -33.51 32.84
N ALA A 284 20.78 -34.85 32.83
CA ALA A 284 19.73 -35.64 32.20
C ALA A 284 18.37 -35.48 32.90
N GLY A 285 18.37 -35.32 34.22
CA GLY A 285 17.17 -35.02 35.00
C GLY A 285 16.58 -33.66 34.65
N VAL A 286 17.42 -32.62 34.58
CA VAL A 286 17.02 -31.27 34.16
C VAL A 286 16.50 -31.27 32.73
N LEU A 287 17.19 -31.94 31.80
CA LEU A 287 16.75 -32.03 30.40
C LEU A 287 15.40 -32.74 30.27
N ARG A 288 15.19 -33.84 31.01
CA ARG A 288 13.90 -34.55 31.03
C ARG A 288 12.79 -33.68 31.61
N LYS A 289 13.08 -32.89 32.64
CA LYS A 289 12.12 -31.94 33.23
C LYS A 289 11.73 -30.87 32.21
N ILE A 290 12.70 -30.26 31.53
CA ILE A 290 12.44 -29.27 30.47
C ILE A 290 11.62 -29.91 29.34
N SER A 291 11.96 -31.13 28.92
CA SER A 291 11.20 -31.85 27.89
C SER A 291 9.75 -32.08 28.30
N SER A 292 9.50 -32.44 29.57
CA SER A 292 8.14 -32.60 30.09
C SER A 292 7.41 -31.25 30.17
N GLU A 293 8.06 -30.20 30.66
CA GLU A 293 7.45 -28.86 30.75
C GLU A 293 7.11 -28.30 29.37
N VAL A 294 7.98 -28.52 28.38
CA VAL A 294 7.71 -28.15 26.97
C VAL A 294 6.56 -28.98 26.40
N GLY A 295 6.51 -30.28 26.70
CA GLY A 295 5.39 -31.15 26.32
C GLY A 295 4.06 -30.65 26.88
N ASP A 296 4.00 -30.35 28.18
CA ASP A 296 2.81 -29.81 28.86
C ASP A 296 2.40 -28.45 28.28
N MET A 297 3.37 -27.58 27.97
CA MET A 297 3.11 -26.29 27.32
C MET A 297 2.57 -26.46 25.90
N LEU A 298 3.08 -27.43 25.14
CA LEU A 298 2.62 -27.74 23.79
C LEU A 298 1.18 -28.28 23.83
N GLU A 299 0.87 -29.23 24.71
CA GLU A 299 -0.50 -29.75 24.88
C GLU A 299 -1.48 -28.63 25.28
N ARG A 300 -1.03 -27.72 26.15
CA ARG A 300 -1.83 -26.56 26.55
C ARG A 300 -2.01 -25.58 25.39
N LEU A 301 -1.01 -25.40 24.54
CA LEU A 301 -1.10 -24.58 23.33
C LEU A 301 -2.09 -25.20 22.35
N VAL A 302 -1.97 -26.50 22.04
CA VAL A 302 -2.88 -27.22 21.16
C VAL A 302 -4.31 -27.18 21.68
N SER A 303 -4.51 -27.33 22.99
CA SER A 303 -5.84 -27.23 23.60
C SER A 303 -6.42 -25.82 23.46
N LYS A 304 -5.58 -24.78 23.61
CA LYS A 304 -6.00 -23.38 23.41
C LYS A 304 -6.27 -23.08 21.95
N GLU A 305 -5.48 -23.62 21.03
CA GLU A 305 -5.68 -23.48 19.59
C GLU A 305 -7.00 -24.11 19.17
N LYS A 306 -7.28 -25.34 19.60
CA LYS A 306 -8.59 -25.99 19.38
C LYS A 306 -9.75 -25.16 19.92
N TYR A 307 -9.61 -24.61 21.13
CA TYR A 307 -10.62 -23.74 21.72
C TYR A 307 -10.83 -22.46 20.90
N ILE A 308 -9.73 -21.79 20.52
CA ILE A 308 -9.73 -20.58 19.69
C ILE A 308 -10.42 -20.88 18.35
N ASN A 309 -9.98 -21.91 17.64
CA ASN A 309 -10.56 -22.30 16.35
C ASN A 309 -12.06 -22.55 16.50
N SER A 310 -12.49 -23.37 17.47
CA SER A 310 -13.92 -23.61 17.70
C SER A 310 -14.75 -22.35 18.00
N HIS A 311 -14.17 -21.35 18.66
CA HIS A 311 -14.87 -20.09 18.98
C HIS A 311 -14.89 -19.14 17.78
N PHE A 312 -13.83 -19.11 16.99
CA PHE A 312 -13.70 -18.22 15.84
C PHE A 312 -14.29 -18.81 14.56
N ASP A 313 -14.43 -20.13 14.44
CA ASP A 313 -15.07 -20.80 13.30
C ASP A 313 -16.53 -20.35 13.19
N HIS A 314 -17.30 -20.41 14.29
CA HIS A 314 -18.67 -19.91 14.31
C HIS A 314 -18.74 -18.43 13.96
N LEU A 315 -17.83 -17.61 14.49
CA LEU A 315 -17.83 -16.18 14.22
C LEU A 315 -17.46 -15.90 12.75
N ALA A 316 -16.53 -16.67 12.17
CA ALA A 316 -16.16 -16.60 10.77
C ALA A 316 -17.34 -16.99 9.86
N ASP A 317 -18.10 -18.02 10.22
CA ASP A 317 -19.32 -18.41 9.51
C ASP A 317 -20.40 -17.32 9.59
N GLU A 318 -20.60 -16.70 10.75
CA GLU A 318 -21.50 -15.55 10.89
C GLU A 318 -21.06 -14.36 10.02
N TYR A 319 -19.77 -14.03 10.02
CA TYR A 319 -19.22 -12.98 9.15
C TYR A 319 -19.41 -13.30 7.67
N ARG A 320 -19.21 -14.56 7.27
CA ARG A 320 -19.44 -15.02 5.90
C ARG A 320 -20.91 -14.91 5.53
N GLY A 321 -21.81 -15.30 6.43
CA GLY A 321 -23.26 -15.15 6.25
C GLY A 321 -23.69 -13.70 6.09
N GLU A 322 -23.21 -12.79 6.94
CA GLU A 322 -23.55 -11.36 6.82
C GLU A 322 -22.89 -10.72 5.58
N GLN A 323 -21.70 -11.17 5.18
CA GLN A 323 -21.06 -10.74 3.94
C GLN A 323 -21.86 -11.17 2.70
N GLU A 324 -22.39 -12.40 2.67
CA GLU A 324 -23.28 -12.86 1.62
C GLU A 324 -24.59 -12.07 1.62
N ARG A 325 -25.15 -11.78 2.80
CA ARG A 325 -26.36 -10.94 2.93
C ARG A 325 -26.13 -9.52 2.43
N LEU A 326 -24.97 -8.93 2.73
CA LEU A 326 -24.56 -7.62 2.23
C LEU A 326 -24.37 -7.65 0.72
N LYS A 327 -23.72 -8.68 0.17
CA LYS A 327 -23.54 -8.85 -1.27
C LYS A 327 -24.89 -8.94 -1.98
N ALA A 328 -25.81 -9.77 -1.50
CA ALA A 328 -27.15 -9.89 -2.05
C ALA A 328 -27.93 -8.57 -2.00
N ALA A 329 -27.86 -7.83 -0.88
CA ALA A 329 -28.50 -6.51 -0.77
C ALA A 329 -27.88 -5.47 -1.72
N THR A 330 -26.57 -5.54 -1.94
CA THR A 330 -25.85 -4.64 -2.85
C THR A 330 -26.20 -4.95 -4.31
N GLU A 331 -26.30 -6.22 -4.68
CA GLU A 331 -26.78 -6.66 -5.99
C GLU A 331 -28.22 -6.19 -6.25
N GLN A 332 -29.13 -6.39 -5.29
CA GLN A 332 -30.50 -5.87 -5.38
C GLN A 332 -30.55 -4.34 -5.52
N TYR A 333 -29.70 -3.62 -4.78
CA TYR A 333 -29.60 -2.16 -4.90
C TYR A 333 -29.09 -1.75 -6.29
N GLN A 334 -28.10 -2.45 -6.83
CA GLN A 334 -27.58 -2.19 -8.18
C GLN A 334 -28.63 -2.47 -9.26
N GLU A 335 -29.34 -3.60 -9.17
CA GLU A 335 -30.43 -3.93 -10.08
C GLU A 335 -31.55 -2.89 -10.03
N ASN A 336 -32.01 -2.53 -8.83
CA ASN A 336 -33.01 -1.47 -8.65
C ASN A 336 -32.50 -0.11 -9.16
N SER A 337 -31.23 0.22 -8.96
CA SER A 337 -30.63 1.45 -9.47
C SER A 337 -30.58 1.46 -11.00
N GLN A 338 -30.24 0.33 -11.63
CA GLN A 338 -30.30 0.17 -13.09
C GLN A 338 -31.72 0.31 -13.61
N ALA A 339 -32.70 -0.30 -12.94
CA ALA A 339 -34.12 -0.17 -13.29
C ALA A 339 -34.62 1.29 -13.17
N VAL A 340 -34.26 1.98 -12.09
CA VAL A 340 -34.58 3.40 -11.92
C VAL A 340 -33.93 4.26 -13.00
N ASN A 341 -32.67 3.99 -13.36
CA ASN A 341 -31.99 4.70 -14.44
C ASN A 341 -32.66 4.44 -15.80
N ALA A 342 -33.08 3.20 -16.07
CA ALA A 342 -33.83 2.85 -17.29
C ALA A 342 -35.17 3.61 -17.34
N LEU A 343 -35.96 3.57 -16.27
CA LEU A 343 -37.21 4.33 -16.17
C LEU A 343 -36.99 5.85 -16.29
N THR A 344 -35.89 6.38 -15.74
CA THR A 344 -35.54 7.80 -15.89
C THR A 344 -35.20 8.15 -17.33
N SER A 345 -34.48 7.27 -18.03
CA SER A 345 -34.20 7.44 -19.46
C SER A 345 -35.47 7.36 -20.30
N GLU A 346 -36.36 6.40 -20.01
CA GLU A 346 -37.67 6.30 -20.67
C GLU A 346 -38.52 7.55 -20.43
N LEU A 347 -38.53 8.07 -19.20
CA LEU A 347 -39.24 9.29 -18.87
C LEU A 347 -38.66 10.50 -19.62
N SER A 348 -37.35 10.58 -19.80
CA SER A 348 -36.71 11.60 -20.64
C SER A 348 -37.16 11.48 -22.10
N ILE A 349 -37.18 10.27 -22.66
CA ILE A 349 -37.64 10.03 -24.04
C ILE A 349 -39.10 10.43 -24.21
N VAL A 350 -39.96 10.07 -23.25
CA VAL A 350 -41.37 10.46 -23.28
C VAL A 350 -41.52 11.98 -23.14
N GLN A 351 -40.70 12.63 -22.31
CA GLN A 351 -40.68 14.09 -22.18
C GLN A 351 -40.27 14.77 -23.49
N ASP A 352 -39.22 14.27 -24.16
CA ASP A 352 -38.78 14.78 -25.46
C ASP A 352 -39.88 14.60 -26.52
N SER A 353 -40.55 13.44 -26.54
CA SER A 353 -41.67 13.20 -27.46
C SER A 353 -42.87 14.11 -27.18
N LEU A 354 -43.11 14.45 -25.90
CA LEU A 354 -44.16 15.39 -25.51
C LEU A 354 -43.81 16.81 -25.96
N GLU A 355 -42.54 17.20 -25.84
CA GLU A 355 -42.06 18.50 -26.32
C GLU A 355 -42.11 18.60 -27.85
N GLU A 356 -41.81 17.52 -28.57
CA GLU A 356 -41.98 17.42 -30.01
C GLU A 356 -43.45 17.57 -30.42
N VAL A 357 -44.37 16.85 -29.77
CA VAL A 357 -45.82 16.98 -30.02
C VAL A 357 -46.31 18.39 -29.69
N LYS A 358 -45.81 18.99 -28.60
CA LYS A 358 -46.14 20.37 -28.23
C LYS A 358 -45.63 21.36 -29.27
N SER A 359 -44.39 21.20 -29.76
CA SER A 359 -43.85 22.01 -30.85
C SER A 359 -44.69 21.88 -32.11
N HIS A 360 -45.07 20.66 -32.50
CA HIS A 360 -45.98 20.43 -33.62
C HIS A 360 -47.35 21.09 -33.44
N MET A 361 -47.88 21.07 -32.21
CA MET A 361 -49.15 21.72 -31.88
C MET A 361 -49.03 23.24 -31.94
N ASP A 362 -47.92 23.82 -31.44
CA ASP A 362 -47.64 25.25 -31.49
C ASP A 362 -47.41 25.72 -32.94
N ASP A 363 -46.69 24.94 -33.76
CA ASP A 363 -46.51 25.22 -35.19
C ASP A 363 -47.84 25.18 -35.95
N ARG A 364 -48.69 24.20 -35.64
CA ARG A 364 -50.03 24.10 -36.22
C ARG A 364 -50.96 25.19 -35.71
N GLY A 365 -50.84 25.57 -34.44
CA GLY A 365 -51.54 26.69 -33.82
C GLY A 365 -51.16 28.01 -34.48
N ASN A 366 -49.86 28.26 -34.66
CA ASN A 366 -49.35 29.41 -35.40
C ASN A 366 -49.81 29.36 -36.86
N SER A 367 -49.74 28.22 -37.55
CA SER A 367 -50.22 28.10 -38.93
C SER A 367 -51.73 28.32 -39.07
N MET A 368 -52.53 27.94 -38.07
CA MET A 368 -53.99 28.11 -38.08
C MET A 368 -54.41 29.52 -37.62
N THR A 369 -53.57 30.20 -36.83
CA THR A 369 -53.80 31.56 -36.34
C THR A 369 -53.06 32.61 -37.18
N ASP A 370 -52.23 32.18 -38.14
CA ASP A 370 -51.52 33.09 -39.04
C ASP A 370 -52.50 33.76 -40.00
N THR A 371 -52.92 34.96 -39.61
CA THR A 371 -53.73 35.87 -40.44
C THR A 371 -52.87 36.60 -41.48
N SER A 372 -51.55 36.45 -41.48
CA SER A 372 -50.64 37.13 -42.42
C SER A 372 -50.93 36.84 -43.91
N PRO A 373 -51.38 35.64 -44.33
CA PRO A 373 -51.83 35.41 -45.70
C PRO A 373 -53.08 36.23 -46.03
N LEU A 374 -54.03 36.32 -45.09
CA LEU A 374 -55.25 37.11 -45.23
C LEU A 374 -54.92 38.62 -45.32
N VAL A 375 -54.03 39.11 -44.46
CA VAL A 375 -53.55 40.49 -44.46
C VAL A 375 -52.82 40.82 -45.76
N ARG A 376 -51.99 39.90 -46.29
CA ARG A 376 -51.33 40.07 -47.60
C ARG A 376 -52.33 40.14 -48.75
N ILE A 377 -53.37 39.30 -48.73
CA ILE A 377 -54.45 39.35 -49.73
C ILE A 377 -55.22 40.66 -49.63
N LYS A 378 -55.59 41.10 -48.40
CA LYS A 378 -56.27 42.39 -48.17
C LYS A 378 -55.42 43.56 -48.66
N ALA A 379 -54.12 43.56 -48.38
CA ALA A 379 -53.19 44.60 -48.85
C ALA A 379 -53.06 44.61 -50.38
N ALA A 380 -52.99 43.44 -51.03
CA ALA A 380 -52.98 43.34 -52.49
C ALA A 380 -54.30 43.85 -53.11
N LEU A 381 -55.44 43.52 -52.50
CA LEU A 381 -56.76 44.03 -52.91
C LEU A 381 -56.85 45.55 -52.77
N THR A 382 -56.37 46.13 -51.66
CA THR A 382 -56.33 47.57 -51.46
C THR A 382 -55.44 48.25 -52.51
N LYS A 383 -54.28 47.66 -52.82
CA LYS A 383 -53.40 48.15 -53.87
C LYS A 383 -54.07 48.14 -55.25
N ILE A 384 -54.79 47.06 -55.58
CA ILE A 384 -55.56 46.99 -56.83
C ILE A 384 -56.66 48.07 -56.84
N LYS A 385 -57.36 48.30 -55.72
CA LYS A 385 -58.35 49.38 -55.62
C LYS A 385 -57.75 50.76 -55.81
N THR A 386 -56.56 51.03 -55.24
CA THR A 386 -55.88 52.30 -55.47
C THR A 386 -55.45 52.43 -56.92
N ASP A 387 -54.93 51.37 -57.52
CA ASP A 387 -54.52 51.38 -58.93
C ASP A 387 -55.73 51.64 -59.84
N ILE A 388 -56.90 51.03 -59.57
CA ILE A 388 -58.16 51.32 -60.27
C ILE A 388 -58.52 52.81 -60.15
N LYS A 389 -58.54 53.37 -58.93
CA LYS A 389 -58.82 54.81 -58.74
C LYS A 389 -57.84 55.70 -59.52
N THR A 390 -56.56 55.34 -59.58
CA THR A 390 -55.58 56.09 -60.37
C THR A 390 -55.81 55.95 -61.87
N MET A 391 -56.21 54.76 -62.34
CA MET A 391 -56.59 54.53 -63.73
C MET A 391 -57.85 55.31 -64.08
N ASP A 392 -58.86 55.36 -63.21
CA ASP A 392 -60.09 56.15 -63.39
C ASP A 392 -59.79 57.65 -63.46
N LEU A 393 -58.92 58.17 -62.58
CA LEU A 393 -58.47 59.56 -62.66
C LEU A 393 -57.74 59.84 -63.98
N ARG A 394 -56.88 58.92 -64.43
CA ARG A 394 -56.21 59.06 -65.73
C ARG A 394 -57.19 59.03 -66.89
N ILE A 395 -58.17 58.11 -66.87
CA ILE A 395 -59.24 58.03 -67.86
C ILE A 395 -60.07 59.32 -67.85
N GLY A 396 -60.42 59.85 -66.68
CA GLY A 396 -61.17 61.09 -66.51
C GLY A 396 -60.41 62.31 -67.05
N VAL A 397 -59.11 62.44 -66.75
CA VAL A 397 -58.26 63.51 -67.30
C VAL A 397 -58.14 63.38 -68.81
N VAL A 398 -57.86 62.18 -69.33
CA VAL A 398 -57.79 61.94 -70.79
C VAL A 398 -59.14 62.23 -71.46
N GLY A 399 -60.24 61.83 -70.83
CA GLY A 399 -61.60 62.11 -71.29
C GLY A 399 -61.92 63.59 -71.30
N HIS A 400 -61.56 64.34 -70.26
CA HIS A 400 -61.69 65.79 -70.21
C HIS A 400 -60.81 66.47 -71.26
N THR A 401 -59.54 66.06 -71.41
CA THR A 401 -58.65 66.58 -72.46
C THR A 401 -59.22 66.31 -73.86
N LEU A 402 -59.81 65.12 -74.09
CA LEU A 402 -60.47 64.79 -75.34
C LEU A 402 -61.74 65.64 -75.57
N MET A 403 -62.55 65.84 -74.54
CA MET A 403 -63.76 66.67 -74.60
C MET A 403 -63.43 68.14 -74.83
N GLN A 404 -62.38 68.65 -74.18
CA GLN A 404 -61.88 70.01 -74.34
C GLN A 404 -61.27 70.21 -75.75
N ALA A 405 -60.58 69.19 -76.29
CA ALA A 405 -60.14 69.18 -77.67
C ALA A 405 -61.34 69.16 -78.65
N LYS A 406 -62.39 68.38 -78.35
CA LYS A 406 -63.62 68.30 -79.15
C LYS A 406 -64.43 69.61 -79.11
N MET A 407 -64.48 70.29 -77.98
CA MET A 407 -65.09 71.61 -77.84
C MET A 407 -64.27 72.70 -78.54
N ARG A 408 -62.94 72.63 -78.49
CA ARG A 408 -62.06 73.52 -79.28
C ARG A 408 -62.17 73.29 -80.79
N SER A 409 -62.58 72.10 -81.22
CA SER A 409 -62.82 71.80 -82.64
C SER A 409 -64.23 72.13 -83.15
N LYS A 410 -65.10 72.75 -82.33
CA LYS A 410 -66.45 73.16 -82.77
C LYS A 410 -66.48 74.65 -83.17
N PRO A 411 -66.61 74.98 -84.46
CA PRO A 411 -66.76 76.36 -84.91
C PRO A 411 -68.18 76.90 -84.64
N GLU A 412 -68.26 78.22 -84.39
CA GLU A 412 -69.47 79.00 -84.18
C GLU A 412 -70.42 78.95 -85.39
N GLY A 413 -71.72 78.79 -85.13
CA GLY A 413 -72.80 79.09 -86.08
C GLY A 413 -73.74 77.93 -86.39
N ALA A 414 -74.93 77.91 -85.76
CA ALA A 414 -76.23 77.63 -86.37
C ALA A 414 -77.33 77.57 -85.29
N GLU A 415 -78.40 78.35 -85.50
CA GLU A 415 -79.57 78.56 -84.66
C GLU A 415 -80.63 77.44 -84.76
N GLY A 416 -81.48 77.34 -83.72
CA GLY A 416 -82.90 76.93 -83.84
C GLY A 416 -83.31 75.59 -83.20
N PRO A 417 -84.59 75.42 -82.81
CA PRO A 417 -84.98 75.31 -81.39
C PRO A 417 -85.81 74.06 -80.99
N ASP A 418 -86.04 73.96 -79.66
CA ASP A 418 -87.18 73.34 -78.94
C ASP A 418 -87.29 71.80 -78.84
N THR A 419 -87.21 71.26 -77.61
CA THR A 419 -88.33 70.59 -76.91
C THR A 419 -87.96 70.14 -75.48
N SER A 420 -88.70 70.70 -74.53
CA SER A 420 -89.19 70.22 -73.23
C SER A 420 -88.71 68.92 -72.54
N ARG A 421 -88.70 69.02 -71.19
CA ARG A 421 -89.37 68.15 -70.18
C ARG A 421 -88.58 67.04 -69.44
N GLY A 422 -88.86 66.98 -68.13
CA GLY A 422 -88.50 65.93 -67.17
C GLY A 422 -87.50 66.46 -66.14
N ASP A 423 -87.91 67.14 -65.06
CA ASP A 423 -88.57 66.62 -63.86
C ASP A 423 -87.85 65.41 -63.22
N ASP A 424 -87.85 65.47 -61.88
CA ASP A 424 -87.72 64.40 -60.89
C ASP A 424 -86.34 63.98 -60.32
N ASP A 425 -86.12 64.45 -59.08
CA ASP A 425 -86.13 63.63 -57.84
C ASP A 425 -84.92 62.79 -57.39
N GLY A 426 -84.71 62.85 -56.06
CA GLY A 426 -84.06 61.82 -55.23
C GLY A 426 -82.80 62.31 -54.54
N GLU A 427 -82.91 63.10 -53.46
CA GLU A 427 -82.93 62.61 -52.07
C GLU A 427 -81.84 61.60 -51.68
N PHE A 428 -80.98 62.07 -50.76
CA PHE A 428 -80.62 61.44 -49.48
C PHE A 428 -79.94 60.06 -49.50
N PHE A 429 -78.71 59.99 -48.98
CA PHE A 429 -78.42 59.35 -47.68
C PHE A 429 -76.92 59.52 -47.35
N GLU A 430 -76.66 60.14 -46.20
CA GLU A 430 -75.42 59.98 -45.44
C GLU A 430 -75.33 58.52 -44.98
N GLU A 431 -74.15 57.92 -45.03
CA GLU A 431 -73.78 56.87 -44.09
C GLU A 431 -72.29 56.99 -43.79
N ASP A 432 -72.02 57.35 -42.53
CA ASP A 432 -70.75 57.23 -41.85
C ASP A 432 -70.34 55.75 -41.78
N ASP A 433 -69.12 55.44 -42.23
CA ASP A 433 -68.48 54.17 -41.89
C ASP A 433 -67.29 54.45 -40.97
N GLU A 434 -67.57 54.27 -39.68
CA GLU A 434 -66.63 53.99 -38.60
C GLU A 434 -65.85 52.71 -38.94
N PHE A 435 -64.51 52.79 -38.94
CA PHE A 435 -63.66 51.62 -39.18
C PHE A 435 -62.62 51.44 -38.08
N ASP A 436 -62.71 50.25 -37.47
CA ASP A 436 -61.72 49.54 -36.64
C ASP A 436 -60.54 49.04 -37.50
#